data_AF-T1EXT9-F1
#
_entry.id   AF-T1EXT9-F1
#
_cell.length_a   1.000
_cell.length_b   1.000
_cell.length_c   1.000
_cell.angle_alpha   90.00
_cell.angle_beta   90.00
_cell.angle_gamma   90.00
#
_symmetry.space_group_name_H-M   'P 1'
#
loop_
_entity.id
_entity.type
_entity.pdbx_description
1 polymer ?
#
loop_
_entity_poly.entity_id
_entity_poly.type
_entity_poly.pdbx_seq_one_letter_code
_entity_poly.pdbx_strand_id
1 'polypeptide(L)'
;MGFHEACFSNCHFPYCPGDPDIIYNGCYTWTFNELIFSNDQFREIVDWLMPPWFMTCKNLFASNIAILFVCCILLLICTCWAFKPLYKLPAHQKKDVCAIVLGFITLFMLVVSNLINVSAIALFSSVAPHRKYMPMAYKNHFGYSFWLDFSVCIILSVSVFLTYLSTISKVIYYVGPKDPKYSDEMMLGRS
;
A
#
# COMPACT_ATOMS: atom_id res chain seq x y z
N MET A 1 -2.51 2.18 -10.64
CA MET A 1 -2.22 3.15 -11.72
C MET A 1 -2.34 2.54 -13.12
N GLY A 2 -3.21 3.04 -14.02
CA GLY A 2 -3.28 2.55 -15.40
C GLY A 2 -4.28 3.27 -16.29
N PHE A 3 -4.12 3.10 -17.61
CA PHE A 3 -4.86 3.68 -18.76
C PHE A 3 -6.37 3.43 -18.80
N HIS A 4 -6.96 3.01 -17.69
CA HIS A 4 -8.39 2.72 -17.57
C HIS A 4 -9.24 3.87 -18.09
N GLU A 5 -8.91 5.12 -17.78
CA GLU A 5 -9.70 6.26 -18.23
C GLU A 5 -9.64 6.49 -19.74
N ALA A 6 -8.51 6.23 -20.40
CA ALA A 6 -8.46 6.26 -21.86
C ALA A 6 -9.25 5.10 -22.49
N CYS A 7 -9.29 3.94 -21.82
CA CYS A 7 -10.12 2.82 -22.26
C CYS A 7 -11.63 3.05 -22.03
N PHE A 8 -12.00 3.79 -20.97
CA PHE A 8 -13.40 4.02 -20.57
C PHE A 8 -14.03 5.30 -21.15
N SER A 9 -13.22 6.25 -21.65
CA SER A 9 -13.73 7.56 -22.11
C SER A 9 -13.92 7.62 -23.62
N ASN A 10 -15.18 7.50 -24.09
CA ASN A 10 -15.61 7.92 -25.41
C ASN A 10 -14.69 7.45 -26.56
N CYS A 11 -14.62 6.14 -26.77
CA CYS A 11 -13.96 5.53 -27.92
C CYS A 11 -14.79 5.80 -29.19
N HIS A 12 -14.62 7.00 -29.74
CA HIS A 12 -15.31 7.47 -30.94
C HIS A 12 -14.27 7.87 -31.99
N PHE A 13 -14.62 7.73 -33.27
CA PHE A 13 -13.82 8.22 -34.37
C PHE A 13 -13.51 9.73 -34.22
N PRO A 14 -12.29 10.22 -34.53
CA PRO A 14 -11.14 9.54 -35.16
C PRO A 14 -10.16 8.89 -34.17
N TYR A 15 -10.45 8.92 -32.87
CA TYR A 15 -9.49 8.53 -31.83
C TYR A 15 -9.45 7.01 -31.56
N CYS A 16 -10.40 6.28 -32.17
CA CYS A 16 -10.53 4.84 -32.16
C CYS A 16 -10.90 4.36 -33.58
N PRO A 17 -9.94 3.89 -34.41
CA PRO A 17 -10.28 3.31 -35.71
C PRO A 17 -10.89 1.90 -35.51
N GLY A 18 -12.20 1.77 -35.69
CA GLY A 18 -12.91 0.48 -35.63
C GLY A 18 -14.20 0.51 -34.82
N ASP A 19 -14.83 -0.67 -34.70
CA ASP A 19 -16.08 -0.88 -33.96
C ASP A 19 -15.83 -0.69 -32.44
N PRO A 20 -16.56 0.19 -31.73
CA PRO A 20 -16.31 0.53 -30.33
C PRO A 20 -16.31 -0.68 -29.37
N ASP A 21 -17.09 -1.73 -29.66
CA ASP A 21 -17.14 -2.96 -28.85
C ASP A 21 -15.87 -3.84 -29.00
N ILE A 22 -15.23 -3.81 -30.18
CA ILE A 22 -13.95 -4.50 -30.43
C ILE A 22 -12.81 -3.80 -29.71
N ILE A 23 -12.87 -2.48 -29.58
CA ILE A 23 -11.82 -1.67 -28.94
C ILE A 23 -11.99 -1.61 -27.42
N TYR A 24 -13.22 -1.68 -26.89
CA TYR A 24 -13.45 -1.88 -25.45
C TYR A 24 -12.86 -3.22 -24.99
N ASN A 25 -13.15 -4.29 -25.73
CA ASN A 25 -12.51 -5.58 -25.52
C ASN A 25 -11.00 -5.51 -25.78
N GLY A 26 -10.55 -4.76 -26.79
CA GLY A 26 -9.14 -4.57 -27.13
C GLY A 26 -8.34 -3.86 -26.05
N CYS A 27 -8.83 -2.79 -25.44
CA CYS A 27 -8.11 -2.07 -24.38
C CYS A 27 -8.05 -2.92 -23.09
N TYR A 28 -9.13 -3.65 -22.77
CA TYR A 28 -9.15 -4.57 -21.63
C TYR A 28 -8.29 -5.83 -21.89
N THR A 29 -8.36 -6.43 -23.08
CA THR A 29 -7.50 -7.57 -23.45
C THR A 29 -6.04 -7.17 -23.66
N TRP A 30 -5.72 -6.00 -24.22
CA TRP A 30 -4.34 -5.55 -24.38
C TRP A 30 -3.68 -5.20 -23.03
N THR A 31 -4.47 -4.74 -22.06
CA THR A 31 -3.95 -4.42 -20.72
C THR A 31 -3.91 -5.64 -19.78
N PHE A 32 -4.77 -6.64 -20.00
CA PHE A 32 -4.99 -7.75 -19.04
C PHE A 32 -5.01 -9.18 -19.63
N ASN A 33 -4.84 -9.40 -20.94
CA ASN A 33 -4.84 -10.74 -21.53
C ASN A 33 -3.43 -11.33 -21.61
N GLU A 34 -3.15 -12.35 -20.79
CA GLU A 34 -1.87 -13.06 -20.73
C GLU A 34 -1.43 -13.67 -22.09
N LEU A 35 -2.38 -13.99 -22.97
CA LEU A 35 -2.12 -14.61 -24.28
C LEU A 35 -1.51 -13.64 -25.32
N ILE A 36 -1.56 -12.33 -25.08
CA ILE A 36 -0.94 -11.33 -25.97
C ILE A 36 0.56 -11.17 -25.66
N PHE A 37 0.97 -11.46 -24.42
CA PHE A 37 2.38 -11.38 -24.00
C PHE A 37 3.27 -12.48 -24.60
N SER A 38 2.68 -13.56 -25.12
CA SER A 38 3.38 -14.67 -25.76
C SER A 38 3.42 -14.57 -27.30
N ASN A 39 2.78 -13.56 -27.90
CA ASN A 39 2.70 -13.42 -29.35
C ASN A 39 3.61 -12.27 -29.84
N ASP A 40 4.71 -12.62 -30.52
CA ASP A 40 5.74 -11.69 -31.00
C ASP A 40 5.19 -10.55 -31.88
N GLN A 41 4.05 -10.76 -32.55
CA GLN A 41 3.41 -9.74 -33.39
C GLN A 41 2.89 -8.52 -32.61
N PHE A 42 2.60 -8.68 -31.33
CA PHE A 42 2.07 -7.60 -30.48
C PHE A 42 3.12 -7.02 -29.54
N ARG A 43 4.37 -7.51 -29.59
CA ARG A 43 5.43 -7.11 -28.67
C ARG A 43 5.78 -5.62 -28.74
N GLU A 44 5.84 -5.05 -29.95
CA GLU A 44 6.06 -3.60 -30.12
C GLU A 44 4.92 -2.77 -29.53
N ILE A 45 3.68 -3.25 -29.65
CA ILE A 45 2.49 -2.58 -29.09
C ILE A 45 2.50 -2.68 -27.56
N VAL A 46 2.91 -3.82 -27.00
CA VAL A 46 3.08 -4.03 -25.56
C VAL A 46 4.22 -3.16 -24.99
N ASP A 47 5.38 -3.11 -25.64
CA ASP A 47 6.50 -2.26 -25.22
C ASP A 47 6.14 -0.77 -25.29
N TRP A 48 5.26 -0.40 -26.22
CA TRP A 48 4.73 0.95 -26.36
C TRP A 48 3.68 1.30 -25.29
N LEU A 49 2.76 0.37 -24.97
CA LEU A 49 1.69 0.53 -23.95
C LEU A 49 2.19 0.38 -22.51
N MET A 50 3.08 -0.58 -22.26
CA MET A 50 3.66 -0.93 -20.96
C MET A 50 5.19 -0.80 -20.97
N PRO A 51 5.72 0.43 -21.10
CA PRO A 51 7.16 0.65 -21.10
C PRO A 51 7.81 0.21 -19.78
N PRO A 52 9.14 -0.01 -19.75
CA PRO A 52 9.82 -0.61 -18.62
C PRO A 52 9.55 0.04 -17.26
N TRP A 53 9.47 1.38 -17.19
CA TRP A 53 9.14 2.09 -15.93
C TRP A 53 7.72 1.81 -15.46
N PHE A 54 6.76 1.60 -16.37
CA PHE A 54 5.38 1.27 -16.01
C PHE A 54 5.31 -0.15 -15.44
N MET A 55 6.06 -1.07 -16.02
CA MET A 55 6.25 -2.43 -15.48
C MET A 55 6.94 -2.39 -14.11
N THR A 56 7.92 -1.51 -13.91
CA THR A 56 8.52 -1.27 -12.60
C THR A 56 7.48 -0.80 -11.59
N CYS A 57 6.66 0.22 -11.93
CA CYS A 57 5.57 0.66 -11.07
C CYS A 57 4.59 -0.48 -10.75
N LYS A 58 4.19 -1.27 -11.76
CA LYS A 58 3.30 -2.43 -11.59
C LYS A 58 3.88 -3.44 -10.59
N ASN A 59 5.15 -3.81 -10.74
CA ASN A 59 5.81 -4.77 -9.88
C ASN A 59 6.00 -4.23 -8.45
N LEU A 60 6.29 -2.93 -8.31
CA LEU A 60 6.32 -2.24 -7.01
C LEU A 60 4.96 -2.31 -6.31
N PHE A 61 3.86 -2.00 -7.01
CA PHE A 61 2.52 -2.11 -6.41
C PHE A 61 2.15 -3.55 -6.08
N ALA A 62 2.45 -4.50 -6.97
CA ALA A 62 2.15 -5.92 -6.75
C ALA A 62 2.87 -6.47 -5.51
N SER A 63 4.16 -6.16 -5.35
CA SER A 63 4.92 -6.54 -4.14
C SER A 63 4.40 -5.82 -2.89
N ASN A 64 3.96 -4.57 -3.02
CA ASN A 64 3.42 -3.81 -1.90
C ASN A 64 2.12 -4.38 -1.32
N ILE A 65 1.28 -5.01 -2.16
CA ILE A 65 0.04 -5.69 -1.69
C ILE A 65 0.37 -6.77 -0.66
N ALA A 66 1.41 -7.58 -0.89
CA ALA A 66 1.80 -8.63 0.05
C ALA A 66 2.30 -8.05 1.38
N ILE A 67 3.07 -6.95 1.33
CA ILE A 67 3.56 -6.25 2.53
C ILE A 67 2.38 -5.70 3.33
N LEU A 68 1.45 -5.01 2.66
CA LEU A 68 0.25 -4.43 3.29
C LEU A 68 -0.63 -5.51 3.93
N PHE A 69 -0.78 -6.66 3.28
CA PHE A 69 -1.52 -7.79 3.85
C PHE A 69 -0.92 -8.27 5.17
N VAL A 70 0.42 -8.43 5.23
CA VAL A 70 1.13 -8.79 6.46
C VAL A 70 0.98 -7.70 7.52
N CYS A 71 1.11 -6.42 7.15
CA CYS A 71 0.86 -5.29 8.06
C CYS A 71 -0.55 -5.35 8.69
N CYS A 72 -1.58 -5.61 7.89
CA CYS A 72 -2.96 -5.74 8.37
C CYS A 72 -3.10 -6.88 9.39
N ILE A 73 -2.49 -8.03 9.13
CA ILE A 73 -2.49 -9.16 10.08
C ILE A 73 -1.80 -8.77 11.39
N LEU A 74 -0.64 -8.12 11.32
CA LEU A 74 0.10 -7.69 12.51
C LEU A 74 -0.69 -6.65 13.32
N LEU A 75 -1.34 -5.70 12.66
CA LEU A 75 -2.21 -4.71 13.31
C LEU A 75 -3.42 -5.38 13.96
N LEU A 76 -4.04 -6.37 13.31
CA LEU A 76 -5.14 -7.15 13.89
C LEU A 76 -4.68 -7.92 15.14
N ILE A 77 -3.51 -8.56 15.10
CA ILE A 77 -2.95 -9.25 16.26
C ILE A 77 -2.70 -8.24 17.41
N CYS A 78 -2.06 -7.10 17.10
CA CYS A 78 -1.77 -6.06 18.08
C CYS A 78 -3.04 -5.47 18.72
N THR A 79 -4.10 -5.25 17.93
CA THR A 79 -5.39 -4.75 18.44
C THR A 79 -6.13 -5.79 19.26
N CYS A 80 -6.24 -7.04 18.77
CA CYS A 80 -6.84 -8.14 19.53
C CYS A 80 -6.13 -8.38 20.88
N TRP A 81 -4.81 -8.17 20.95
CA TRP A 81 -4.07 -8.25 22.22
C TRP A 81 -4.31 -7.06 23.13
N ALA A 82 -4.50 -5.85 22.57
CA ALA A 82 -4.84 -4.66 23.35
C ALA A 82 -6.25 -4.72 23.97
N PHE A 83 -7.22 -5.38 23.30
CA PHE A 83 -8.61 -5.45 23.75
C PHE A 83 -8.95 -6.65 24.65
N LYS A 84 -8.08 -7.65 24.79
CA LYS A 84 -8.37 -8.78 25.69
C LYS A 84 -8.30 -8.31 27.16
N PRO A 85 -9.35 -8.54 27.97
CA PRO A 85 -9.38 -8.10 29.36
C PRO A 85 -8.21 -8.69 30.14
N LEU A 86 -7.51 -7.80 30.88
CA LEU A 86 -6.32 -8.07 31.66
C LEU A 86 -6.63 -9.01 32.85
N TYR A 87 -6.64 -10.31 32.59
CA TYR A 87 -6.59 -11.29 33.67
C TYR A 87 -5.17 -11.33 34.25
N LYS A 88 -5.09 -11.06 35.56
CA LYS A 88 -3.88 -10.95 36.39
C LYS A 88 -3.02 -12.23 36.30
N LEU A 89 -1.85 -12.16 35.66
CA LEU A 89 -0.82 -13.20 35.75
C LEU A 89 0.58 -12.61 35.54
N PRO A 90 1.63 -13.14 36.19
CA PRO A 90 3.04 -12.71 36.03
C PRO A 90 3.62 -12.92 34.61
N ALA A 91 2.84 -13.46 33.67
CA ALA A 91 3.21 -13.60 32.25
C ALA A 91 3.12 -12.29 31.43
N HIS A 92 2.73 -11.17 32.05
CA HIS A 92 2.48 -9.88 31.37
C HIS A 92 3.73 -9.21 30.79
N GLN A 93 4.89 -9.32 31.44
CA GLN A 93 6.13 -8.71 30.92
C GLN A 93 6.52 -9.23 29.53
N LYS A 94 6.35 -10.54 29.26
CA LYS A 94 6.68 -11.12 27.94
C LYS A 94 5.72 -10.67 26.85
N LYS A 95 4.44 -10.44 27.19
CA LYS A 95 3.41 -9.99 26.23
C LYS A 95 3.60 -8.51 25.86
N ASP A 96 3.97 -7.67 26.82
CA ASP A 96 4.21 -6.25 26.57
C ASP A 96 5.46 -6.03 25.71
N VAL A 97 6.55 -6.76 25.99
CA VAL A 97 7.75 -6.75 25.14
C VAL A 97 7.44 -7.26 23.73
N CYS A 98 6.66 -8.34 23.60
CA CYS A 98 6.25 -8.85 22.30
C CYS A 98 5.39 -7.83 21.52
N ALA A 99 4.46 -7.14 22.19
CA ALA A 99 3.64 -6.10 21.57
C ALA A 99 4.46 -4.89 21.12
N ILE A 100 5.49 -4.50 21.86
CA ILE A 100 6.44 -3.44 21.47
C ILE A 100 7.23 -3.87 20.23
N VAL A 101 7.78 -5.08 20.22
CA VAL A 101 8.53 -5.63 19.07
C VAL A 101 7.65 -5.71 17.83
N LEU A 102 6.43 -6.25 17.96
CA LEU A 102 5.45 -6.29 16.86
C LEU A 102 5.08 -4.90 16.38
N GLY A 103 4.98 -3.92 17.27
CA GLY A 103 4.77 -2.51 16.92
C GLY A 103 5.88 -1.95 16.04
N PHE A 104 7.15 -2.19 16.40
CA PHE A 104 8.29 -1.78 15.58
C PHE A 104 8.37 -2.51 14.23
N ILE A 105 8.07 -3.82 14.19
CA ILE A 105 8.03 -4.58 12.93
C ILE A 105 6.94 -4.01 12.01
N THR A 106 5.75 -3.77 12.55
CA THR A 106 4.62 -3.19 11.80
C THR A 106 4.97 -1.80 11.30
N LEU A 107 5.57 -0.95 12.14
CA LEU A 107 6.03 0.38 11.77
C LEU A 107 7.04 0.32 10.62
N PHE A 108 8.04 -0.56 10.71
CA PHE A 108 9.04 -0.74 9.67
C PHE A 108 8.41 -1.15 8.33
N MET A 109 7.49 -2.13 8.35
CA MET A 109 6.80 -2.56 7.14
C MET A 109 5.91 -1.46 6.53
N LEU A 110 5.22 -0.67 7.36
CA LEU A 110 4.45 0.49 6.90
C LEU A 110 5.34 1.56 6.28
N VAL A 111 6.53 1.82 6.85
CA VAL A 111 7.52 2.76 6.28
C VAL A 111 7.99 2.27 4.91
N VAL A 112 8.38 0.99 4.81
CA VAL A 112 8.81 0.39 3.53
C VAL A 112 7.69 0.46 2.50
N SER A 113 6.46 0.11 2.89
CA SER A 113 5.28 0.18 2.02
C SER A 113 5.00 1.60 1.52
N ASN A 114 5.12 2.59 2.41
CA ASN A 114 4.93 4.00 2.06
C ASN A 114 6.03 4.48 1.09
N LEU A 115 7.29 4.10 1.33
CA LEU A 115 8.41 4.42 0.43
C LEU A 115 8.20 3.80 -0.96
N ILE A 116 7.71 2.57 -1.06
CA ILE A 116 7.38 1.92 -2.34
C ILE A 116 6.31 2.73 -3.08
N ASN A 117 5.21 3.08 -2.41
CA ASN A 117 4.15 3.84 -3.07
C ASN A 117 4.60 5.26 -3.47
N VAL A 118 5.31 5.98 -2.60
CA VAL A 118 5.86 7.31 -2.93
C VAL A 118 6.82 7.23 -4.11
N SER A 119 7.68 6.21 -4.15
CA SER A 119 8.62 5.99 -5.27
C SER A 119 7.88 5.71 -6.57
N ALA A 120 6.83 4.87 -6.54
CA ALA A 120 6.01 4.58 -7.71
C ALA A 120 5.24 5.81 -8.21
N ILE A 121 4.68 6.63 -7.30
CA ILE A 121 4.03 7.90 -7.63
C ILE A 121 5.04 8.88 -8.23
N ALA A 122 6.24 9.01 -7.65
CA ALA A 122 7.27 9.92 -8.12
C ALA A 122 7.77 9.51 -9.51
N LEU A 123 7.99 8.22 -9.74
CA LEU A 123 8.36 7.68 -11.05
C LEU A 123 7.24 7.91 -12.07
N PHE A 124 5.99 7.67 -11.71
CA PHE A 124 4.84 7.94 -12.59
C PHE A 124 4.74 9.43 -12.91
N SER A 125 4.82 10.30 -11.90
CA SER A 125 4.67 11.75 -12.06
C SER A 125 5.81 12.40 -12.85
N SER A 126 7.02 11.85 -12.78
CA SER A 126 8.17 12.35 -13.54
C SER A 126 8.15 11.93 -15.01
N VAL A 127 7.49 10.82 -15.34
CA VAL A 127 7.55 10.24 -16.70
C VAL A 127 6.23 10.40 -17.46
N ALA A 128 5.08 10.30 -16.80
CA ALA A 128 3.76 10.32 -17.45
C ALA A 128 3.43 11.65 -18.16
N PRO A 129 3.70 12.85 -17.59
CA PRO A 129 3.33 14.12 -18.23
C PRO A 129 4.06 14.39 -19.56
N HIS A 130 5.24 13.81 -19.75
CA HIS A 130 6.05 14.04 -20.96
C HIS A 130 5.63 13.16 -22.15
N ARG A 131 4.60 12.32 -21.99
CA ARG A 131 4.19 11.33 -22.99
C ARG A 131 3.14 11.89 -23.96
N LYS A 132 3.59 12.83 -24.80
CA LYS A 132 2.78 13.37 -25.91
C LYS A 132 2.38 12.31 -26.95
N TYR A 133 3.07 11.19 -26.99
CA TYR A 133 2.80 10.08 -27.91
C TYR A 133 1.68 9.14 -27.44
N MET A 134 1.20 9.26 -26.19
CA MET A 134 0.11 8.42 -25.71
C MET A 134 -1.25 8.91 -26.24
N PRO A 135 -2.17 7.99 -26.60
CA PRO A 135 -3.54 8.37 -26.95
C PRO A 135 -4.15 9.16 -25.79
N MET A 136 -4.76 10.31 -26.08
CA MET A 136 -5.36 11.18 -25.06
C MET A 136 -4.43 11.51 -23.89
N ALA A 137 -3.18 11.92 -24.16
CA ALA A 137 -2.18 12.27 -23.14
C ALA A 137 -2.69 13.21 -22.03
N TYR A 138 -3.61 14.12 -22.37
CA TYR A 138 -4.24 15.06 -21.42
C TYR A 138 -5.21 14.39 -20.42
N LYS A 139 -5.81 13.24 -20.76
CA LYS A 139 -6.68 12.45 -19.86
C LYS A 139 -5.89 11.39 -19.10
N ASN A 140 -4.85 10.84 -19.71
CA ASN A 140 -3.99 9.84 -19.07
C ASN A 140 -3.03 10.44 -18.04
N HIS A 141 -2.86 11.76 -18.05
CA HIS A 141 -2.14 12.51 -17.05
C HIS A 141 -3.02 12.70 -15.80
N PHE A 142 -2.65 12.01 -14.71
CA PHE A 142 -3.32 12.04 -13.39
C PHE A 142 -4.80 11.61 -13.40
N GLY A 143 -5.09 10.45 -13.98
CA GLY A 143 -6.43 9.87 -13.91
C GLY A 143 -6.85 9.43 -12.50
N TYR A 144 -8.10 8.97 -12.33
CA TYR A 144 -8.68 8.55 -11.05
C TYR A 144 -7.80 7.56 -10.28
N SER A 145 -7.24 6.55 -10.95
CA SER A 145 -6.35 5.58 -10.30
C SER A 145 -5.09 6.23 -9.72
N PHE A 146 -4.57 7.29 -10.33
CA PHE A 146 -3.43 8.03 -9.78
C PHE A 146 -3.82 8.74 -8.47
N TRP A 147 -4.97 9.42 -8.43
CA TRP A 147 -5.46 10.10 -7.23
C TRP A 147 -5.85 9.13 -6.10
N LEU A 148 -6.33 7.94 -6.46
CA LEU A 148 -6.54 6.84 -5.52
C LEU A 148 -5.21 6.43 -4.88
N ASP A 149 -4.19 6.15 -5.69
CA ASP A 149 -2.87 5.75 -5.20
C ASP A 149 -2.19 6.87 -4.40
N PHE A 150 -2.38 8.13 -4.78
CA PHE A 150 -1.95 9.30 -4.00
C PHE A 150 -2.64 9.39 -2.64
N SER A 151 -3.95 9.14 -2.61
CA SER A 151 -4.72 9.08 -1.36
C SER A 151 -4.24 7.94 -0.46
N VAL A 152 -3.90 6.78 -1.03
CA VAL A 152 -3.28 5.64 -0.31
C VAL A 152 -1.94 6.06 0.31
N CYS A 153 -1.09 6.82 -0.40
CA CYS A 153 0.15 7.37 0.18
C CYS A 153 -0.10 8.26 1.40
N ILE A 154 -1.12 9.14 1.34
CA ILE A 154 -1.48 9.99 2.48
C ILE A 154 -1.94 9.13 3.66
N ILE A 155 -2.83 8.17 3.41
CA ILE A 155 -3.34 7.26 4.45
C ILE A 155 -2.20 6.46 5.08
N LEU A 156 -1.27 5.94 4.28
CA LEU A 156 -0.11 5.22 4.80
C LEU A 156 0.82 6.12 5.60
N SER A 157 1.06 7.35 5.16
CA SER A 157 1.88 8.33 5.89
C SER A 157 1.29 8.64 7.27
N VAL A 158 -0.03 8.85 7.33
CA VAL A 158 -0.76 9.02 8.61
C VAL A 158 -0.67 7.74 9.46
N SER A 159 -0.82 6.56 8.84
CA SER A 159 -0.75 5.27 9.54
C SER A 159 0.63 5.02 10.15
N VAL A 160 1.71 5.36 9.43
CA VAL A 160 3.09 5.32 9.93
C VAL A 160 3.22 6.21 11.17
N PHE A 161 2.77 7.46 11.08
CA PHE A 161 2.85 8.42 12.18
C PHE A 161 2.09 7.94 13.43
N LEU A 162 0.85 7.48 13.25
CA LEU A 162 0.03 6.98 14.35
C LEU A 162 0.61 5.70 14.98
N THR A 163 1.12 4.78 14.16
CA THR A 163 1.76 3.54 14.64
C THR A 163 3.04 3.85 15.39
N TYR A 164 3.82 4.82 14.93
CA TYR A 164 5.01 5.32 15.62
C TYR A 164 4.65 5.87 17.00
N LEU A 165 3.69 6.80 17.08
CA LEU A 165 3.23 7.37 18.35
C LEU A 165 2.74 6.27 19.30
N SER A 166 1.89 5.36 18.83
CA SER A 166 1.37 4.25 19.63
C SER A 166 2.49 3.36 20.20
N THR A 167 3.48 3.03 19.37
CA THR A 167 4.61 2.17 19.77
C THR A 167 5.49 2.88 20.79
N ILE A 168 5.83 4.16 20.57
CA ILE A 168 6.63 4.96 21.51
C ILE A 168 5.89 5.14 22.84
N SER A 169 4.58 5.42 22.84
CA SER A 169 3.80 5.51 24.07
C SER A 169 3.85 4.21 24.88
N LYS A 170 3.80 3.04 24.21
CA LYS A 170 3.98 1.74 24.89
C LYS A 170 5.38 1.56 25.48
N VAL A 171 6.42 2.01 24.76
CA VAL A 171 7.79 1.98 25.28
C VAL A 171 7.92 2.88 26.52
N ILE A 172 7.40 4.11 26.47
CA ILE A 172 7.43 5.05 27.60
C ILE A 172 6.68 4.46 28.80
N TYR A 173 5.51 3.84 28.59
CA TYR A 173 4.76 3.18 29.66
C TYR A 173 5.53 2.00 30.26
N TYR A 174 6.27 1.24 29.45
CA TYR A 174 7.05 0.10 29.90
C TYR A 174 8.32 0.51 30.67
N VAL A 175 9.01 1.56 30.22
CA VAL A 175 10.29 2.04 30.79
C VAL A 175 10.09 3.09 31.89
N GLY A 176 8.94 3.76 31.92
CA GLY A 176 8.64 4.84 32.86
C GLY A 176 8.77 4.39 34.32
N PRO A 177 9.14 5.32 35.23
CA PRO A 177 9.28 5.01 36.64
C PRO A 177 7.94 4.50 37.17
N LYS A 178 7.88 3.21 37.49
CA LYS A 178 6.77 2.65 38.25
C LYS A 178 6.88 3.23 39.65
N ASP A 179 5.84 3.93 40.08
CA ASP A 179 5.81 4.59 41.38
C ASP A 179 6.24 3.59 42.48
N PRO A 180 7.34 3.83 43.22
CA PRO A 180 7.89 2.86 44.17
C PRO A 180 6.99 2.63 45.40
N LYS A 181 5.88 3.36 45.51
CA LYS A 181 4.99 3.34 46.68
C LYS A 181 4.17 2.06 46.84
N TYR A 182 4.10 1.21 45.82
CA TYR A 182 3.49 -0.11 45.93
C TYR A 182 4.33 -1.10 45.14
N SER A 183 5.10 -1.93 45.83
CA SER A 183 5.56 -3.16 45.19
C SER A 183 4.32 -4.01 44.87
N ASP A 184 4.34 -4.73 43.74
CA ASP A 184 3.27 -5.67 43.39
C ASP A 184 3.01 -6.71 44.51
N GLU A 185 3.98 -6.90 45.40
CA GLU A 185 3.88 -7.70 46.63
C GLU A 185 3.02 -7.05 47.72
N MET A 186 3.02 -5.71 47.85
CA MET A 186 2.18 -5.01 48.85
C MET A 186 0.69 -4.97 48.48
N MET A 187 0.33 -5.19 47.21
CA MET A 187 -1.08 -5.25 46.79
C MET A 187 -1.72 -6.63 46.97
N LEU A 188 -0.94 -7.66 47.33
CA LEU A 188 -1.42 -9.04 47.55
C LEU A 188 -1.67 -9.38 49.03
N GLY A 189 -1.37 -8.46 49.97
CA GLY A 189 -1.47 -8.67 51.42
C GLY A 189 -2.86 -8.45 52.06
N ARG A 190 -3.95 -8.63 51.31
CA ARG A 190 -5.32 -8.70 51.88
C ARG A 190 -6.00 -9.99 51.42
N SER A 191 -5.70 -11.08 52.12
CA SER A 191 -6.52 -12.30 52.17
C SER A 191 -6.77 -12.64 53.63
#